data_AF-A0A4T2GZB3-F1
#
_entry.id   AF-A0A4T2GZB3-F1
#
_cell.length_a   1.000
_cell.length_b   1.000
_cell.length_c   1.000
_cell.angle_alpha   90.00
_cell.angle_beta   90.00
_cell.angle_gamma   90.00
#
_symmetry.space_group_name_H-M   'P 1'
#
loop_
_entity.id
_entity.type
_entity.pdbx_description
1 polymer ?
#
loop_
_entity_poly.entity_id
_entity_poly.type
_entity_poly.pdbx_seq_one_letter_code
_entity_poly.pdbx_strand_id
1 'polypeptide(L)'
;MLDQIKAHLLDSINDIVSTANQFVLHPEKDFSRKSQLTMKTMIQAILTMGGKTLSKELLDLDLPVTQSAFVQRRYQIKHQAFKALFTNITSKIPISHNLPILAVDGS
;
A
#
# COMPACT_ATOMS: atom_id res chain seq x y z
N MET A 1 -5.37 18.71 -8.40
CA MET A 1 -4.57 17.59 -8.91
C MET A 1 -4.07 16.67 -7.79
N LEU A 2 -3.27 17.15 -6.83
CA LEU A 2 -2.76 16.30 -5.75
C LEU A 2 -3.87 15.64 -4.91
N ASP A 3 -4.92 16.39 -4.55
CA ASP A 3 -6.04 15.85 -3.76
C ASP A 3 -6.86 14.81 -4.54
N GLN A 4 -6.96 14.96 -5.86
CA GLN A 4 -7.60 13.95 -6.73
C GLN A 4 -6.77 12.66 -6.76
N ILE A 5 -5.43 12.76 -6.87
CA ILE A 5 -4.53 11.60 -6.82
C ILE A 5 -4.65 10.90 -5.46
N LYS A 6 -4.68 11.67 -4.37
CA LYS A 6 -4.88 11.13 -3.01
C LYS A 6 -6.24 10.43 -2.87
N ALA A 7 -7.31 11.03 -3.38
CA ALA A 7 -8.62 10.40 -3.39
C ALA A 7 -8.61 9.08 -4.17
N HIS A 8 -8.03 9.07 -5.38
CA HIS A 8 -7.89 7.85 -6.18
C HIS A 8 -7.06 6.75 -5.52
N LEU A 9 -6.01 7.11 -4.76
CA LEU A 9 -5.25 6.18 -3.94
C LEU A 9 -6.12 5.57 -2.84
N LEU A 10 -6.88 6.39 -2.10
CA LEU A 10 -7.76 5.92 -1.03
C LEU A 10 -8.87 5.01 -1.58
N ASP A 11 -9.47 5.37 -2.72
CA ASP A 11 -10.48 4.55 -3.40
C ASP A 11 -9.88 3.20 -3.83
N SER A 12 -8.69 3.22 -4.45
CA SER A 12 -8.02 1.99 -4.89
C SER A 12 -7.65 1.08 -3.71
N ILE A 13 -7.28 1.64 -2.55
CA ILE A 13 -7.09 0.86 -1.32
C ILE A 13 -8.41 0.22 -0.88
N ASN A 14 -9.52 0.96 -0.88
CA ASN A 14 -10.83 0.43 -0.50
C ASN A 14 -11.28 -0.68 -1.46
N ASP A 15 -11.05 -0.54 -2.77
CA ASP A 15 -11.35 -1.56 -3.78
C ASP A 15 -10.58 -2.86 -3.50
N ILE A 16 -9.28 -2.78 -3.25
CA ILE A 16 -8.43 -3.93 -2.90
C ILE A 16 -8.90 -4.60 -1.61
N VAL A 17 -9.27 -3.80 -0.59
CA VAL A 17 -9.77 -4.32 0.69
C VAL A 17 -11.14 -4.98 0.52
N SER A 18 -12.03 -4.44 -0.33
CA SER A 18 -13.34 -5.05 -0.61
C SER A 18 -13.22 -6.40 -1.32
N THR A 19 -12.13 -6.61 -2.06
CA THR A 19 -11.81 -7.84 -2.80
C THR A 19 -10.66 -8.62 -2.15
N ALA A 20 -10.46 -8.47 -0.84
CA ALA A 20 -9.34 -9.01 -0.07
C ALA A 20 -9.05 -10.49 -0.35
N ASN A 21 -10.10 -11.31 -0.53
CA ASN A 21 -10.00 -12.75 -0.79
C ASN A 21 -9.11 -13.09 -2.01
N GLN A 22 -9.04 -12.21 -3.01
CA GLN A 22 -8.17 -12.42 -4.18
C GLN A 22 -6.69 -12.18 -3.86
N PHE A 23 -6.43 -11.35 -2.85
CA PHE A 23 -5.14 -10.74 -2.53
C PHE A 23 -4.50 -11.26 -1.24
N VAL A 24 -5.07 -12.28 -0.62
CA VAL A 24 -4.52 -12.92 0.59
C VAL A 24 -4.16 -14.38 0.32
N LEU A 25 -3.25 -14.95 1.12
CA LEU A 25 -2.82 -16.35 0.96
C LEU A 25 -3.94 -17.33 1.31
N HIS A 26 -4.66 -17.09 2.40
CA HIS A 26 -5.76 -17.95 2.87
C HIS A 26 -7.07 -17.14 2.95
N PRO A 27 -7.90 -17.11 1.89
CA PRO A 27 -9.09 -16.24 1.79
C PRO A 27 -10.09 -16.40 2.93
N GLU A 28 -10.28 -17.61 3.44
CA GLU A 28 -11.25 -17.91 4.51
C GLU A 28 -10.80 -17.43 5.90
N LYS A 29 -9.50 -17.17 6.08
CA LYS A 29 -8.88 -16.97 7.41
C LYS A 29 -8.16 -15.63 7.54
N ASP A 30 -7.42 -15.23 6.52
CA ASP A 30 -6.58 -14.05 6.59
C ASP A 30 -7.46 -12.80 6.53
N PHE A 31 -7.36 -11.93 7.54
CA PHE A 31 -8.13 -10.67 7.65
C PHE A 31 -9.64 -10.82 7.86
N SER A 32 -10.15 -12.03 8.13
CA SER A 32 -11.55 -12.24 8.50
C SER A 32 -11.87 -11.81 9.95
N ARG A 33 -10.89 -11.88 10.87
CA ARG A 33 -11.08 -11.47 12.28
C ARG A 33 -10.83 -9.97 12.50
N LYS A 34 -11.63 -9.36 13.38
CA LYS A 34 -11.39 -8.01 13.92
C LYS A 34 -9.98 -7.93 14.55
N SER A 35 -9.16 -7.03 14.02
CA SER A 35 -7.75 -6.82 14.40
C SER A 35 -7.40 -5.34 14.24
N GLN A 36 -6.45 -4.84 15.02
CA GLN A 36 -5.87 -3.51 14.77
C GLN A 36 -5.09 -3.50 13.44
N LEU A 37 -4.45 -4.62 13.09
CA LEU A 37 -3.81 -4.84 11.79
C LEU A 37 -4.82 -5.36 10.77
N THR A 38 -5.76 -4.49 10.39
CA THR A 38 -6.64 -4.75 9.25
C THR A 38 -5.85 -4.71 7.94
N MET A 39 -6.38 -5.30 6.86
CA MET A 39 -5.71 -5.24 5.55
C MET A 39 -5.51 -3.80 5.09
N LYS A 40 -6.49 -2.93 5.34
CA LYS A 40 -6.42 -1.50 5.05
C LYS A 40 -5.27 -0.83 5.81
N THR A 41 -5.20 -1.05 7.13
CA THR A 41 -4.13 -0.52 7.99
C THR A 41 -2.75 -1.02 7.54
N MET A 42 -2.64 -2.30 7.17
CA MET A 42 -1.38 -2.87 6.67
C MET A 42 -0.94 -2.21 5.36
N ILE A 43 -1.83 -2.07 4.38
CA ILE A 43 -1.51 -1.43 3.09
C ILE A 43 -1.10 0.02 3.32
N GLN A 44 -1.86 0.77 4.12
CA GLN A 44 -1.54 2.15 4.44
C GLN A 44 -0.18 2.27 5.14
N ALA A 45 0.07 1.46 6.18
CA ALA A 45 1.33 1.46 6.90
C ALA A 45 2.53 1.19 5.98
N ILE A 46 2.42 0.18 5.11
CA ILE A 46 3.49 -0.18 4.16
C ILE A 46 3.77 0.95 3.18
N LEU A 47 2.74 1.65 2.69
CA LEU A 47 2.91 2.76 1.76
C LEU A 47 3.50 4.01 2.42
N THR A 48 3.29 4.20 3.72
CA THR A 48 3.80 5.37 4.46
C THR A 48 5.20 5.17 5.05
N MET A 49 5.70 3.94 5.14
CA MET A 49 7.02 3.64 5.70
C MET A 49 8.14 4.35 4.93
N GLY A 50 9.00 5.06 5.66
CA GLY A 50 10.04 5.92 5.10
C GLY A 50 11.45 5.32 5.07
N GLY A 51 11.60 4.05 5.44
CA GLY A 51 12.89 3.33 5.47
C GLY A 51 13.63 3.37 6.81
N LYS A 52 12.98 3.80 7.89
CA LYS A 52 13.53 3.68 9.26
C LYS A 52 13.45 2.23 9.75
N THR A 53 13.96 1.98 10.95
CA THR A 53 13.74 0.68 11.60
C THR A 53 12.24 0.41 11.79
N LEU A 54 11.82 -0.85 11.65
CA LEU A 54 10.41 -1.20 11.77
C LEU A 54 9.81 -0.77 13.14
N SER A 55 10.58 -0.84 14.23
CA SER A 55 10.12 -0.36 15.54
C SER A 55 9.78 1.12 15.52
N LYS A 56 10.60 1.94 14.83
CA LYS A 56 10.40 3.38 14.76
C LYS A 56 9.22 3.73 13.86
N GLU A 57 9.06 3.03 12.73
CA GLU A 57 7.90 3.19 11.85
C GLU A 57 6.58 2.84 12.56
N LEU A 58 6.56 1.72 13.31
CA LEU A 58 5.37 1.32 14.08
C LEU A 58 5.02 2.33 15.18
N LEU A 59 6.03 2.91 15.83
CA LEU A 59 5.85 3.97 16.82
C LEU A 59 5.31 5.26 16.18
N ASP A 60 5.88 5.67 15.05
CA ASP A 60 5.47 6.89 14.33
C ASP A 60 4.03 6.78 13.77
N LEU A 61 3.57 5.57 13.48
CA LEU A 61 2.20 5.26 13.03
C LEU A 61 1.22 4.97 14.19
N ASP A 62 1.65 5.08 15.45
CA ASP A 62 0.86 4.74 16.64
C ASP A 62 0.21 3.35 16.56
N LEU A 63 0.98 2.36 16.09
CA LEU A 63 0.55 0.96 16.00
C LEU A 63 1.13 0.17 17.18
N PRO A 64 0.36 -0.14 18.23
CA PRO A 64 0.84 -0.82 19.43
C PRO A 64 0.95 -2.34 19.19
N VAL A 65 1.77 -2.74 18.22
CA VAL A 65 2.00 -4.13 17.82
C VAL A 65 3.48 -4.46 17.83
N THR A 66 3.81 -5.73 18.01
CA THR A 66 5.18 -6.19 17.90
C THR A 66 5.63 -6.21 16.43
N GLN A 67 6.93 -6.02 16.20
CA GLN A 67 7.54 -6.14 14.88
C GLN A 67 7.23 -7.49 14.22
N SER A 68 7.29 -8.57 14.99
CA SER A 68 7.01 -9.92 14.51
C SER A 68 5.55 -10.08 14.08
N ALA A 69 4.60 -9.58 14.86
CA ALA A 69 3.18 -9.61 14.49
C ALA A 69 2.92 -8.84 13.20
N PHE A 70 3.51 -7.65 13.04
CA PHE A 70 3.40 -6.88 11.80
C PHE A 70 3.97 -7.64 10.59
N VAL A 71 5.17 -8.20 10.72
CA VAL A 71 5.84 -8.95 9.63
C VAL A 71 5.06 -10.19 9.25
N GLN A 72 4.61 -10.99 10.23
CA GLN A 72 3.76 -12.15 9.99
C GLN A 72 2.48 -11.76 9.24
N ARG A 73 1.88 -10.63 9.64
CA ARG A 73 0.64 -10.15 9.02
C ARG A 73 0.83 -9.63 7.61
N ARG A 74 1.99 -9.02 7.33
CA ARG A 74 2.41 -8.60 5.99
C ARG A 74 2.54 -9.80 5.04
N TYR A 75 3.12 -10.92 5.51
CA TYR A 75 3.31 -12.12 4.67
C TYR A 75 2.00 -12.76 4.19
N GLN A 76 0.87 -12.46 4.82
CA GLN A 76 -0.44 -12.95 4.38
C GLN A 76 -1.00 -12.17 3.18
N ILE A 77 -0.43 -11.00 2.85
CA ILE A 77 -0.83 -10.20 1.69
C ILE A 77 0.01 -10.63 0.49
N LYS A 78 -0.67 -11.03 -0.58
CA LYS A 78 -0.05 -11.33 -1.87
C LYS A 78 0.50 -10.06 -2.51
N HIS A 79 1.68 -10.13 -3.11
CA HIS A 79 2.30 -8.98 -3.80
C HIS A 79 1.44 -8.42 -4.96
N GLN A 80 0.56 -9.26 -5.53
CA GLN A 80 -0.43 -8.87 -6.54
C GLN A 80 -1.35 -7.73 -6.06
N ALA A 81 -1.60 -7.61 -4.75
CA ALA A 81 -2.39 -6.53 -4.16
C ALA A 81 -1.78 -5.16 -4.48
N PHE A 82 -0.46 -5.03 -4.28
CA PHE A 82 0.27 -3.79 -4.53
C PHE A 82 0.40 -3.52 -6.03
N LYS A 83 0.62 -4.56 -6.85
CA LYS A 83 0.62 -4.42 -8.32
C LYS A 83 -0.72 -3.86 -8.82
N ALA A 84 -1.83 -4.43 -8.38
CA ALA A 84 -3.17 -3.97 -8.73
C ALA A 84 -3.43 -2.54 -8.22
N LEU A 85 -3.07 -2.24 -6.96
CA LEU A 85 -3.18 -0.89 -6.40
C LEU A 85 -2.44 0.15 -7.24
N PHE A 86 -1.17 -0.08 -7.58
CA PHE A 86 -0.40 0.86 -8.38
C PHE A 86 -0.94 0.99 -9.81
N THR A 87 -1.37 -0.13 -10.41
CA THR A 87 -1.99 -0.11 -11.76
C THR A 87 -3.28 0.72 -11.76
N ASN A 88 -4.14 0.53 -10.76
CA ASN A 88 -5.40 1.24 -10.64
C ASN A 88 -5.19 2.75 -10.48
N ILE A 89 -4.23 3.16 -9.66
CA ILE A 89 -3.93 4.59 -9.45
C ILE A 89 -3.33 5.20 -10.70
N THR A 90 -2.31 4.57 -11.29
CA THR A 90 -1.64 5.09 -12.48
C THR A 90 -2.59 5.18 -13.68
N SER A 91 -3.54 4.25 -13.82
CA SER A 91 -4.55 4.32 -14.89
C SER A 91 -5.47 5.54 -14.81
N LYS A 92 -5.66 6.11 -13.61
CA LYS A 92 -6.48 7.31 -13.36
C LYS A 92 -5.68 8.61 -13.48
N ILE A 93 -4.34 8.53 -13.60
CA ILE A 93 -3.49 9.70 -13.77
C ILE A 93 -3.33 9.96 -15.28
N PRO A 94 -3.67 11.17 -15.78
CA PRO A 94 -3.51 11.49 -17.18
C PRO A 94 -2.03 11.44 -17.58
N ILE A 95 -1.72 10.67 -18.62
CA ILE A 95 -0.35 10.54 -19.14
C ILE A 95 -0.05 11.78 -19.98
N SER A 96 0.81 12.67 -19.48
CA SER A 96 1.35 13.75 -20.32
C SER A 96 2.24 13.14 -21.41
N HIS A 97 1.87 13.35 -22.68
CA HIS A 97 2.69 12.90 -23.82
C HIS A 97 3.92 13.79 -24.02
N ASN A 98 3.96 14.95 -23.36
CA ASN A 98 5.12 15.84 -23.27
C ASN A 98 5.85 15.60 -21.95
N LEU A 99 6.64 14.54 -21.88
CA LEU A 99 7.66 14.37 -20.84
C LEU A 99 8.96 14.99 -21.38
N PRO A 100 9.33 16.21 -20.97
CA PRO A 100 10.59 16.81 -21.43
C PRO A 100 11.75 15.93 -20.96
N ILE A 101 12.45 15.32 -21.91
CA ILE A 101 13.67 14.55 -21.62
C ILE A 101 14.80 15.56 -21.42
N LEU A 102 15.29 15.67 -20.19
CA LEU A 102 16.52 16.40 -19.89
C LEU A 102 17.71 15.50 -20.24
N ALA A 103 18.28 15.71 -21.44
CA ALA A 103 19.59 15.18 -21.75
C ALA A 103 20.63 16.08 -21.07
N VAL A 104 21.38 15.52 -20.12
CA VAL A 104 22.60 16.14 -19.59
C VAL A 104 23.75 15.45 -20.33
N ASP A 105 24.33 16.10 -21.34
CA ASP A 105 25.67 15.69 -21.78
C ASP A 105 26.65 16.09 -20.68
N GLY A 106 27.52 15.16 -20.29
CA GLY A 106 28.57 15.42 -19.32
C GLY A 106 29.76 16.04 -20.04
N SER A 107 30.21 17.21 -19.58
CA SER A 107 31.53 17.76 -19.91
C SER A 107 32.65 17.08 -19.12
#